data_AF-A0A452T9P7-F1
#
_entry.id   AF-A0A452T9P7-F1
#
_cell.length_a   1.000
_cell.length_b   1.000
_cell.length_c   1.000
_cell.angle_alpha   90.00
_cell.angle_beta   90.00
_cell.angle_gamma   90.00
#
_symmetry.space_group_name_H-M   'P 1'
#
loop_
_entity.id
_entity.type
_entity.pdbx_description
1 polymer ?
#
loop_
_entity_poly.entity_id
_entity_poly.type
_entity_poly.pdbx_seq_one_letter_code
_entity_poly.pdbx_strand_id
1 'polypeptide(L)'
;MSPRLRKTRKLWGHGSHGHGRIGKHQKHPGGRGHAGGTHHHRQTQENATKSKPGAAPIIDGVQSGYYKVLGKGKLPKQPVILKAKFFSRRGEEKIKGVGRTPAF
;
A
#
# COMPACT_ATOMS: atom_id res chain seq x y z
N MET A 1 -5.39 -0.31 -20.75
CA MET A 1 -5.69 1.14 -20.62
C MET A 1 -5.55 1.79 -22.00
N SER A 2 -6.53 2.55 -22.47
CA SER A 2 -6.53 3.09 -23.84
C SER A 2 -5.42 4.14 -24.04
N PRO A 3 -4.61 4.08 -25.11
CA PRO A 3 -3.63 5.12 -25.47
C PRO A 3 -4.27 6.51 -25.58
N ARG A 4 -5.54 6.51 -26.02
CA ARG A 4 -6.65 7.38 -25.62
C ARG A 4 -6.29 8.54 -24.68
N LEU A 5 -6.23 8.13 -23.42
CA LEU A 5 -6.38 8.95 -22.22
C LEU A 5 -5.03 9.16 -21.52
N ARG A 6 -3.91 8.79 -22.16
CA ARG A 6 -2.58 8.92 -21.57
C ARG A 6 -2.21 10.40 -21.47
N LYS A 7 -1.74 10.81 -20.29
CA LYS A 7 -1.23 12.17 -20.02
C LYS A 7 -0.18 12.61 -21.04
N THR A 8 0.63 11.68 -21.54
CA THR A 8 1.69 11.94 -22.54
C THR A 8 1.15 12.59 -23.81
N ARG A 9 -0.07 12.24 -24.27
CA ARG A 9 -0.63 12.84 -25.49
C ARG A 9 -1.11 14.27 -25.28
N LYS A 10 -1.55 14.60 -24.07
CA LYS A 10 -1.92 15.99 -23.71
C LYS A 10 -0.71 16.90 -23.56
N LEU A 11 0.48 16.32 -23.35
CA LEU A 11 1.73 17.06 -23.17
C LEU A 11 2.56 17.18 -24.45
N TRP A 12 2.05 16.70 -25.58
CA TRP A 12 2.72 16.87 -26.86
C TRP A 12 2.79 18.37 -27.20
N GLY A 13 3.96 18.85 -27.63
CA GLY A 13 4.26 20.28 -27.80
C GLY A 13 4.80 20.99 -26.55
N HIS A 14 4.69 20.40 -25.36
CA HIS A 14 5.35 20.98 -24.17
C HIS A 14 6.84 20.61 -24.12
N GLY A 15 7.71 21.62 -24.05
CA GLY A 15 9.17 21.44 -24.09
C GLY A 15 9.80 20.60 -22.95
N SER A 16 9.10 20.33 -21.86
CA SER A 16 9.61 19.50 -20.74
C SER A 16 8.74 18.31 -20.38
N HIS A 17 7.66 18.06 -21.14
CA HIS A 17 6.70 16.98 -20.86
C HIS A 17 6.19 16.97 -19.40
N GLY A 18 6.06 18.15 -18.78
CA GLY A 18 5.52 18.30 -17.43
C GLY A 18 6.52 18.03 -16.29
N HIS A 19 7.81 17.88 -16.56
CA HIS A 19 8.85 17.67 -15.54
C HIS A 19 9.59 18.97 -15.11
N GLY A 20 9.10 20.14 -15.54
CA GLY A 20 9.74 21.44 -15.26
C GLY A 20 10.99 21.71 -16.09
N ARG A 21 11.42 22.97 -16.16
CA ARG A 21 12.58 23.38 -17.00
C ARG A 21 13.93 23.22 -16.30
N ILE A 22 13.98 23.37 -14.97
CA ILE A 22 15.24 23.43 -14.19
C ILE A 22 15.59 22.06 -13.60
N GLY A 23 14.68 21.43 -12.85
CA GLY A 23 14.94 20.15 -12.19
C GLY A 23 15.10 18.95 -13.14
N LYS A 24 14.50 19.02 -14.33
CA LYS A 24 14.45 17.97 -15.38
C LYS A 24 14.05 16.58 -14.87
N HIS A 25 13.77 15.67 -15.79
CA HIS A 25 13.52 14.28 -15.43
C HIS A 25 14.85 13.55 -15.22
N GLN A 26 15.15 13.17 -13.97
CA GLN A 26 16.28 12.31 -13.63
C GLN A 26 15.81 10.89 -13.33
N LYS A 27 16.61 9.88 -13.69
CA LYS A 27 16.22 8.46 -13.59
C LYS A 27 15.86 8.06 -12.15
N HIS A 28 16.70 8.40 -11.16
CA HIS A 28 16.47 8.09 -9.74
C HIS A 28 17.16 9.09 -8.80
N PRO A 29 16.67 10.32 -8.65
CA PRO A 29 17.35 11.36 -7.86
C PRO A 29 17.45 11.06 -6.35
N GLY A 30 16.48 10.31 -5.79
CA GLY A 30 16.43 9.95 -4.37
C GLY A 30 16.84 8.50 -4.04
N GLY A 31 17.32 7.75 -5.04
CA GLY A 31 17.57 6.31 -4.95
C GLY A 31 16.47 5.45 -5.60
N ARG A 32 16.63 4.12 -5.52
CA ARG A 32 15.71 3.13 -6.11
C ARG A 32 14.89 2.44 -5.03
N GLY A 33 13.63 2.11 -5.34
CA GLY A 33 12.75 1.37 -4.43
C GLY A 33 12.51 2.13 -3.12
N HIS A 34 12.64 1.45 -1.98
CA HIS A 34 12.42 2.00 -0.64
C HIS A 34 13.70 2.58 0.02
N ALA A 35 14.70 2.96 -0.78
CA ALA A 35 15.93 3.57 -0.27
C ALA A 35 15.66 4.88 0.51
N GLY A 36 16.49 5.18 1.52
CA GLY A 36 16.45 6.43 2.27
C GLY A 36 15.38 6.53 3.36
N GLY A 37 14.57 5.49 3.59
CA GLY A 37 13.43 5.53 4.53
C GLY A 37 13.78 5.87 5.99
N THR A 38 15.03 5.67 6.42
CA THR A 38 15.52 6.03 7.77
C THR A 38 16.33 7.32 7.81
N HIS A 39 16.71 7.85 6.64
CA HIS A 39 17.56 9.04 6.50
C HIS A 39 16.76 10.15 5.80
N HIS A 40 17.00 10.41 4.52
CA HIS A 40 16.41 11.54 3.78
C HIS A 40 14.94 11.37 3.39
N HIS A 41 14.35 10.17 3.48
CA HIS A 41 12.92 9.91 3.25
C HIS A 41 12.13 9.60 4.53
N ARG A 42 12.74 9.79 5.71
CA ARG A 42 12.13 9.52 7.01
C ARG A 42 10.82 10.29 7.23
N GLN A 43 10.80 11.58 6.90
CA GLN A 43 9.62 12.43 7.11
C GLN A 43 8.41 11.95 6.31
N THR A 44 8.63 11.46 5.07
CA THR A 44 7.55 10.89 4.24
C THR A 44 6.95 9.64 4.88
N GLN A 45 7.78 8.77 5.47
CA GLN A 45 7.32 7.58 6.19
C GLN A 45 6.55 7.94 7.47
N GLU A 46 7.04 8.93 8.22
CA GLU A 46 6.34 9.43 9.41
C GLU A 46 4.98 10.05 9.05
N ASN A 47 4.87 10.77 7.94
CA ASN A 47 3.61 11.37 7.51
C ASN A 47 2.60 10.31 7.02
N ALA A 48 3.08 9.27 6.33
CA ALA A 48 2.23 8.16 5.90
C ALA A 48 1.64 7.36 7.09
N THR A 49 2.36 7.27 8.21
CA THR A 49 1.87 6.61 9.43
C THR A 49 0.97 7.51 10.28
N LYS A 50 1.12 8.84 10.18
CA LYS A 50 0.32 9.84 10.91
C LYS A 50 -1.02 10.19 10.22
N SER A 51 -1.26 9.76 8.97
CA SER A 51 -2.56 9.97 8.32
C SER A 51 -3.65 9.17 9.05
N LYS A 52 -4.67 9.86 9.57
CA LYS A 52 -5.69 9.32 10.48
C LYS A 52 -6.37 8.06 9.91
N PRO A 53 -6.27 6.89 10.57
CA PRO A 53 -7.06 5.72 10.22
C PRO A 53 -8.44 5.86 10.87
N GLY A 54 -9.37 6.52 10.18
CA GLY A 54 -10.76 6.62 10.65
C GLY A 54 -11.56 5.32 10.48
N ALA A 55 -11.08 4.41 9.65
CA ALA A 55 -11.66 3.08 9.43
C ALA A 55 -10.53 2.05 9.39
N ALA A 56 -10.67 0.96 10.15
CA ALA A 56 -9.75 -0.16 10.03
C ALA A 56 -9.81 -0.70 8.58
N PRO A 57 -8.68 -0.83 7.88
CA PRO A 57 -8.68 -1.33 6.51
C PRO A 57 -9.25 -2.75 6.48
N ILE A 58 -10.18 -2.97 5.56
CA ILE A 58 -10.76 -4.29 5.29
C ILE A 58 -9.92 -4.95 4.20
N ILE A 59 -9.32 -6.10 4.51
CA ILE A 59 -8.64 -6.93 3.53
C ILE A 59 -9.60 -8.04 3.12
N ASP A 60 -10.09 -7.97 1.89
CA ASP A 60 -10.96 -8.98 1.31
C ASP A 60 -10.14 -10.07 0.62
N GLY A 61 -9.98 -11.19 1.32
CA GLY A 61 -9.32 -12.38 0.79
C GLY A 61 -10.14 -13.03 -0.33
N VAL A 62 -11.47 -13.00 -0.24
CA VAL A 62 -12.36 -13.64 -1.21
C VAL A 62 -12.30 -12.92 -2.56
N GLN A 63 -12.34 -11.58 -2.54
CA GLN A 63 -12.16 -10.77 -3.75
C GLN A 63 -10.77 -11.01 -4.39
N SER A 64 -9.78 -11.33 -3.56
CA SER A 64 -8.41 -11.65 -3.98
C SER A 64 -8.20 -13.12 -4.37
N GLY A 65 -9.25 -13.96 -4.33
CA GLY A 65 -9.19 -15.40 -4.66
C GLY A 65 -8.66 -16.32 -3.55
N TYR A 66 -8.47 -15.80 -2.33
CA TYR A 66 -8.03 -16.55 -1.16
C TYR A 66 -9.19 -16.90 -0.25
N TYR A 67 -9.53 -18.18 -0.19
CA TYR A 67 -10.68 -18.67 0.60
C TYR A 67 -10.31 -19.07 2.03
N LYS A 68 -9.03 -19.40 2.31
CA LYS A 68 -8.60 -19.92 3.61
C LYS A 68 -7.41 -19.14 4.19
N VAL A 69 -7.57 -18.60 5.40
CA VAL A 69 -6.50 -17.89 6.11
C VAL A 69 -5.77 -18.82 7.10
N LEU A 70 -4.45 -18.90 6.93
CA LEU A 70 -3.55 -19.70 7.76
C LEU A 70 -2.75 -18.81 8.73
N GLY A 71 -2.47 -19.30 9.94
CA GLY A 71 -1.77 -18.55 11.00
C GLY A 71 -0.23 -18.46 10.87
N LYS A 72 0.34 -18.60 9.67
CA LYS A 72 1.80 -18.54 9.45
C LYS A 72 2.31 -17.08 9.45
N GLY A 73 3.53 -16.84 9.94
CA GLY A 73 4.16 -15.51 9.93
C GLY A 73 3.70 -14.58 11.06
N LYS A 74 4.22 -13.34 11.12
CA LYS A 74 3.85 -12.34 12.13
C LYS A 74 2.81 -11.38 11.56
N LEU A 75 1.78 -11.02 12.33
CA LEU A 75 0.80 -10.01 11.92
C LEU A 75 1.27 -8.59 12.30
N PRO A 76 0.90 -7.56 11.52
CA PRO A 76 1.17 -6.17 11.89
C PRO A 76 0.46 -5.81 13.19
N LYS A 77 0.97 -4.82 13.96
CA LYS A 77 0.34 -4.37 15.22
C LYS A 77 -0.89 -3.46 15.00
N GLN A 78 -1.10 -2.94 13.78
CA GLN A 78 -2.24 -2.09 13.46
C GLN A 78 -3.58 -2.86 13.48
N PRO A 79 -4.73 -2.22 13.76
CA PRO A 79 -6.05 -2.84 13.63
C PRO A 79 -6.45 -3.03 12.15
N VAL A 80 -6.85 -4.24 11.76
CA VAL A 80 -7.23 -4.63 10.39
C VAL A 80 -8.38 -5.63 10.47
N ILE A 81 -9.35 -5.55 9.57
CA ILE A 81 -10.44 -6.52 9.44
C ILE A 81 -10.09 -7.48 8.28
N LEU A 82 -10.09 -8.79 8.53
CA LEU A 82 -9.82 -9.80 7.48
C LEU A 82 -11.12 -10.50 7.11
N LYS A 83 -11.52 -10.42 5.84
CA LYS A 83 -12.65 -11.17 5.27
C LYS A 83 -12.15 -12.41 4.55
N ALA A 84 -12.60 -13.58 4.99
CA ALA A 84 -12.29 -14.85 4.31
C ALA A 84 -13.35 -15.90 4.64
N LYS A 85 -13.51 -16.86 3.72
CA LYS A 85 -14.52 -17.92 3.85
C LYS A 85 -14.19 -18.94 4.94
N PHE A 86 -12.90 -19.23 5.14
CA PHE A 86 -12.42 -20.19 6.12
C PHE A 86 -11.22 -19.65 6.89
N PHE A 87 -11.17 -19.88 8.19
CA PHE A 87 -10.00 -19.59 9.01
C PHE A 87 -9.50 -20.88 9.65
N SER A 88 -8.17 -21.04 9.72
CA SER A 88 -7.57 -22.05 10.59
C SER A 88 -7.69 -21.61 12.06
N ARG A 89 -7.79 -22.56 13.00
CA ARG A 89 -7.81 -22.28 14.44
C ARG A 89 -6.67 -21.34 14.88
N ARG A 90 -5.43 -21.66 14.47
CA ARG A 90 -4.26 -20.82 14.72
C ARG A 90 -4.34 -19.44 14.05
N GLY A 91 -5.01 -19.34 12.89
CA GLY A 91 -5.24 -18.07 12.21
C GLY A 91 -6.20 -17.19 13.01
N GLU A 92 -7.35 -17.73 13.43
CA GLU A 92 -8.33 -16.98 14.22
C GLU A 92 -7.77 -16.51 15.56
N GLU A 93 -7.15 -17.41 16.33
CA GLU A 93 -6.57 -17.10 17.64
C GLU A 93 -5.55 -15.96 17.53
N LYS A 94 -4.78 -15.94 16.45
CA LYS A 94 -3.76 -14.92 16.20
C LYS A 94 -4.33 -13.59 15.74
N ILE A 95 -5.43 -13.61 14.97
CA ILE A 95 -6.15 -12.39 14.58
C ILE A 95 -6.79 -11.77 15.82
N LYS A 96 -7.52 -12.56 16.60
CA LYS A 96 -8.17 -12.13 17.85
C LYS A 96 -7.14 -11.66 18.90
N GLY A 97 -6.02 -12.35 19.04
CA GLY A 97 -4.94 -12.00 19.97
C GLY A 97 -4.25 -10.66 19.69
N VAL A 98 -4.37 -10.13 18.46
CA VAL A 98 -3.85 -8.80 18.09
C VAL A 98 -4.96 -7.74 18.13
N GLY A 99 -6.14 -8.06 18.66
CA GLY A 99 -7.29 -7.16 18.75
C GLY A 99 -7.96 -6.91 17.41
N ARG A 100 -7.91 -7.89 16.49
CA ARG A 100 -8.54 -7.82 15.17
C ARG A 100 -9.76 -8.72 15.08
N THR A 101 -10.67 -8.37 14.17
CA THR A 101 -11.93 -9.10 13.97
C THR A 101 -11.84 -9.95 12.70
N PRO A 102 -12.00 -11.28 12.79
CA PRO A 102 -12.26 -12.11 11.63
C PRO A 102 -13.69 -11.84 11.15
N ALA A 103 -13.85 -11.57 9.86
CA ALA A 103 -15.13 -11.43 9.19
C ALA A 103 -15.30 -12.59 8.20
N PHE A 104 -16.47 -13.22 8.23
CA PHE A 104 -16.83 -14.33 7.36
C PHE A 104 -17.49 -13.81 6.07
#